data_AF-A0A7Y0JWI9-F1
#
_entry.id   AF-A0A7Y0JWI9-F1
#
_cell.length_a   1.000
_cell.length_b   1.000
_cell.length_c   1.000
_cell.angle_alpha   90.00
_cell.angle_beta   90.00
_cell.angle_gamma   90.00
#
_symmetry.space_group_name_H-M   'P 1'
#
loop_
_entity.id
_entity.type
_entity.pdbx_description
1 polymer ?
#
loop_
_entity_poly.entity_id
_entity_poly.type
_entity_poly.pdbx_seq_one_letter_code
_entity_poly.pdbx_strand_id
1 'polypeptide(L)'
;MGIVYPHRAAVPPDAWSRLFAKAEREICILAYSALFLAEDIEVSSRLRDRAAAGARVRIALGKSDGTHVTDRGAEEGIGDGMSARIRTALIGFRPVVDAGAELRLHDTVLYNSIYRADDELLVNTHIYGHPASHAPVFHLRRRSGEGIASTYLDSFERVWAASREAGS
;
A
#
# COMPACT_ATOMS: atom_id res chain seq x y z
N MET A 1 6.53 6.64 -20.64
CA MET A 1 5.46 7.54 -20.16
C MET A 1 4.44 6.67 -19.46
N GLY A 2 4.12 6.96 -18.19
CA GLY A 2 3.13 6.21 -17.41
C GLY A 2 1.71 6.71 -17.65
N ILE A 3 0.70 5.98 -17.14
CA ILE A 3 -0.69 6.46 -17.09
C ILE A 3 -0.85 7.31 -15.83
N VAL A 4 -1.58 8.42 -15.92
CA VAL A 4 -1.97 9.23 -14.76
C VAL A 4 -3.47 9.14 -14.60
N TYR A 5 -3.91 8.72 -13.42
CA TYR A 5 -5.31 8.80 -13.03
C TYR A 5 -5.53 10.08 -12.21
N PRO A 6 -6.55 10.89 -12.53
CA PRO A 6 -6.78 12.18 -11.86
C PRO A 6 -7.04 12.02 -10.35
N HIS A 7 -7.62 10.89 -9.94
CA HIS A 7 -7.76 10.51 -8.54
C HIS A 7 -7.82 8.98 -8.40
N ARG A 8 -7.50 8.43 -7.21
CA ARG A 8 -7.51 6.98 -6.96
C ARG A 8 -8.86 6.34 -7.28
N ALA A 9 -9.97 7.03 -7.00
CA ALA A 9 -11.30 6.52 -7.35
C ALA A 9 -11.56 6.40 -8.87
N ALA A 10 -10.72 6.98 -9.73
CA ALA A 10 -10.77 6.81 -11.19
C ALA A 10 -9.91 5.64 -11.70
N VAL A 11 -9.13 4.99 -10.82
CA VAL A 11 -8.44 3.75 -11.18
C VAL A 11 -9.50 2.67 -11.38
N PRO A 12 -9.51 1.95 -12.53
CA PRO A 12 -10.47 0.88 -12.76
C PRO A 12 -10.47 -0.12 -11.59
N PRO A 13 -11.63 -0.56 -11.08
CA PRO A 13 -11.69 -1.40 -9.88
C PRO A 13 -10.82 -2.67 -10.00
N ASP A 14 -10.84 -3.30 -11.17
CA ASP A 14 -10.09 -4.50 -11.50
C ASP A 14 -8.60 -4.26 -11.79
N ALA A 15 -8.14 -3.01 -11.85
CA ALA A 15 -6.71 -2.71 -12.07
C ALA A 15 -5.84 -3.20 -10.92
N TRP A 16 -6.32 -3.11 -9.68
CA TRP A 16 -5.60 -3.58 -8.49
C TRP A 16 -5.44 -5.10 -8.48
N SER A 17 -6.54 -5.84 -8.69
CA SER A 17 -6.50 -7.30 -8.75
C SER A 17 -5.64 -7.78 -9.93
N ARG A 18 -5.74 -7.12 -11.10
CA ARG A 18 -4.86 -7.42 -12.26
C ARG A 18 -3.39 -7.12 -12.00
N LEU A 19 -3.06 -6.04 -11.30
CA LEU A 19 -1.67 -5.69 -10.97
C LEU A 19 -1.04 -6.84 -10.16
N PHE A 20 -1.68 -7.22 -9.06
CA PHE A 20 -1.15 -8.28 -8.18
C PHE A 20 -1.25 -9.68 -8.81
N ALA A 21 -2.25 -9.93 -9.64
CA ALA A 21 -2.39 -11.21 -10.34
C ALA A 21 -1.22 -11.49 -11.29
N LYS A 22 -0.48 -10.49 -11.77
CA LYS A 22 0.65 -10.69 -12.67
C LYS A 22 2.01 -10.84 -11.96
N ALA A 23 2.05 -10.61 -10.65
CA ALA A 23 3.30 -10.66 -9.91
C ALA A 23 3.86 -12.09 -9.85
N GLU A 24 5.15 -12.24 -10.12
CA GLU A 24 5.88 -13.50 -10.05
C GLU A 24 6.92 -13.50 -8.93
N ARG A 25 7.52 -12.34 -8.62
CA ARG A 25 8.65 -12.26 -7.69
C ARG A 25 8.27 -11.55 -6.41
N GLU A 26 7.67 -10.36 -6.53
CA GLU A 26 7.52 -9.49 -5.39
C GLU A 26 6.32 -8.55 -5.48
N ILE A 27 5.60 -8.45 -4.36
CA ILE A 27 4.52 -7.50 -4.13
C ILE A 27 4.88 -6.64 -2.93
N CYS A 28 4.70 -5.33 -3.05
CA CYS A 28 4.90 -4.39 -1.96
C CYS A 28 3.70 -3.47 -1.83
N ILE A 29 3.17 -3.33 -0.61
CA ILE A 29 2.10 -2.39 -0.28
C ILE A 29 2.62 -1.49 0.84
N LEU A 30 2.61 -0.18 0.62
CA LEU A 30 2.87 0.83 1.64
C LEU A 30 1.72 1.83 1.64
N ALA A 31 1.05 1.98 2.77
CA ALA A 31 0.00 2.97 2.96
C ALA A 31 -0.25 3.21 4.45
N TYR A 32 -1.00 4.25 4.81
CA TYR A 32 -1.51 4.34 6.18
C TYR A 32 -2.44 3.17 6.50
N SER A 33 -3.53 2.96 5.75
CA SER A 33 -4.46 1.85 6.01
C SER A 33 -4.55 0.82 4.89
N ALA A 34 -4.46 1.21 3.62
CA ALA A 34 -4.79 0.35 2.47
C ALA A 34 -6.15 -0.40 2.62
N LEU A 35 -7.09 0.14 3.39
CA LEU A 35 -8.33 -0.56 3.76
C LEU A 35 -9.12 -1.05 2.54
N PHE A 36 -9.19 -0.23 1.49
CA PHE A 36 -9.88 -0.60 0.25
C PHE A 36 -9.33 -1.86 -0.44
N LEU A 37 -8.05 -2.19 -0.25
CA LEU A 37 -7.47 -3.45 -0.75
C LEU A 37 -7.77 -4.61 0.19
N ALA A 38 -7.79 -4.34 1.49
CA ALA A 38 -8.11 -5.34 2.51
C ALA A 38 -9.57 -5.81 2.43
N GLU A 39 -10.48 -4.94 1.99
CA GLU A 39 -11.92 -5.22 1.80
C GLU A 39 -12.24 -5.86 0.44
N ASP A 40 -11.30 -5.83 -0.51
CA ASP A 40 -11.49 -6.39 -1.84
C ASP A 40 -11.14 -7.89 -1.86
N ILE A 41 -12.17 -8.72 -2.06
CA ILE A 41 -12.08 -10.19 -2.07
C ILE A 41 -11.16 -10.68 -3.18
N GLU A 42 -11.22 -10.07 -4.38
CA GLU A 42 -10.37 -10.48 -5.49
C GLU A 42 -8.92 -10.16 -5.20
N VAL A 43 -8.63 -8.95 -4.72
CA VAL A 43 -7.28 -8.54 -4.32
C VAL A 43 -6.74 -9.46 -3.24
N SER A 44 -7.51 -9.71 -2.17
CA SER A 44 -7.14 -10.63 -1.10
C SER A 44 -6.81 -12.02 -1.64
N SER A 45 -7.64 -12.55 -2.56
CA SER A 45 -7.37 -13.84 -3.22
C SER A 45 -6.06 -13.82 -4.00
N ARG A 46 -5.81 -12.78 -4.82
CA ARG A 46 -4.57 -12.69 -5.61
C ARG A 46 -3.33 -12.61 -4.73
N LEU A 47 -3.37 -11.82 -3.65
CA LEU A 47 -2.25 -11.72 -2.72
C LEU A 47 -1.95 -13.07 -2.05
N ARG A 48 -2.98 -13.80 -1.62
CA ARG A 48 -2.82 -15.16 -1.06
C ARG A 48 -2.23 -16.13 -2.07
N ASP A 49 -2.77 -16.15 -3.29
CA ASP A 49 -2.29 -17.04 -4.35
C ASP A 49 -0.81 -16.79 -4.65
N ARG A 50 -0.39 -15.51 -4.67
CA ARG A 50 1.01 -15.13 -4.90
C ARG A 50 1.92 -15.45 -3.74
N ALA A 51 1.50 -15.20 -2.50
CA ALA A 51 2.26 -15.61 -1.31
C ALA A 51 2.45 -17.14 -1.28
N ALA A 52 1.38 -17.91 -1.49
CA ALA A 52 1.42 -19.37 -1.51
C ALA A 52 2.26 -19.94 -2.67
N ALA A 53 2.33 -19.23 -3.80
CA ALA A 53 3.20 -19.57 -4.92
C ALA A 53 4.68 -19.17 -4.70
N GLY A 54 5.04 -18.60 -3.55
CA GLY A 54 6.41 -18.24 -3.18
C GLY A 54 6.84 -16.83 -3.56
N ALA A 55 5.94 -15.98 -4.08
CA ALA A 55 6.26 -14.57 -4.30
C ALA A 55 6.41 -13.85 -2.94
N ARG A 56 7.37 -12.94 -2.84
CA ARG A 56 7.58 -12.15 -1.63
C ARG A 56 6.50 -11.08 -1.51
N VAL A 57 5.56 -11.24 -0.58
CA VAL A 57 4.50 -10.26 -0.33
C VAL A 57 4.80 -9.49 0.94
N ARG A 58 5.01 -8.17 0.83
CA ARG A 58 5.34 -7.27 1.93
C ARG A 58 4.31 -6.16 2.07
N ILE A 59 3.71 -6.04 3.25
CA ILE A 59 2.65 -5.08 3.55
C ILE A 59 3.09 -4.20 4.73
N ALA A 60 3.31 -2.91 4.48
CA ALA A 60 3.62 -1.90 5.48
C ALA A 60 2.42 -0.98 5.68
N LEU A 61 1.83 -1.03 6.87
CA LEU A 61 0.70 -0.18 7.27
C LEU A 61 1.11 0.79 8.38
N GLY A 62 0.36 1.88 8.52
CA GLY A 62 0.53 2.82 9.62
C GLY A 62 0.31 2.15 10.97
N LYS A 63 1.06 2.58 11.98
CA LYS A 63 0.85 2.17 13.38
C LYS A 63 -0.38 2.90 13.92
N SER A 64 -1.42 2.18 14.35
CA SER A 64 -2.73 2.81 14.65
C SER A 64 -2.71 3.81 15.80
N ASP A 65 -1.73 3.72 16.69
CA ASP A 65 -1.45 4.62 17.82
C ASP A 65 -0.23 5.53 17.56
N GLY A 66 0.28 5.58 16.33
CA GLY A 66 1.42 6.39 15.93
C GLY A 66 1.06 7.85 15.75
N THR A 67 2.01 8.74 16.04
CA THR A 67 1.79 10.19 15.97
C THR A 67 1.42 10.63 14.56
N HIS A 68 2.07 10.07 13.53
CA HIS A 68 1.81 10.48 12.15
C HIS A 68 0.47 9.95 11.61
N VAL A 69 -0.07 8.89 12.21
CA VAL A 69 -1.44 8.44 11.92
C VAL A 69 -2.47 9.38 12.51
N THR A 70 -2.26 9.84 13.74
CA THR A 70 -3.10 10.85 14.39
C THR A 70 -3.08 12.16 13.61
N ASP A 71 -1.89 12.66 13.25
CA ASP A 71 -1.72 13.88 12.47
C ASP A 71 -2.46 13.76 11.13
N ARG A 72 -2.27 12.64 10.41
CA ARG A 72 -2.94 12.41 9.14
C ARG A 72 -4.47 12.39 9.28
N GLY A 73 -4.98 11.78 10.34
CA GLY A 73 -6.40 11.76 10.64
C GLY A 73 -6.98 13.16 10.85
N ALA A 74 -6.26 14.01 11.60
CA ALA A 74 -6.62 15.40 11.81
C ALA A 74 -6.57 16.22 10.51
N GLU A 75 -5.50 16.06 9.71
CA GLU A 75 -5.34 16.71 8.41
C GLU A 75 -6.48 16.39 7.44
N GLU A 76 -6.87 15.11 7.33
CA GLU A 76 -7.98 14.68 6.46
C GLU A 76 -9.38 14.99 7.04
N GLY A 77 -9.47 15.54 8.26
CA GLY A 77 -10.74 15.84 8.92
C GLY A 77 -11.50 14.59 9.41
N ILE A 78 -10.81 13.46 9.57
CA ILE A 78 -11.41 12.18 10.01
C ILE A 78 -11.00 11.77 11.43
N GLY A 79 -10.08 12.50 12.07
CA GLY A 79 -9.59 12.23 13.43
C GLY A 79 -9.18 10.77 13.61
N ASP A 80 -9.66 10.16 14.69
CA ASP A 80 -9.43 8.73 15.03
C ASP A 80 -9.94 7.73 13.98
N GLY A 81 -10.69 8.20 12.99
CA GLY A 81 -11.14 7.41 11.85
C GLY A 81 -9.97 6.79 11.08
N MET A 82 -8.80 7.43 11.01
CA MET A 82 -7.63 6.82 10.37
C MET A 82 -7.15 5.58 11.14
N SER A 83 -6.99 5.70 12.46
CA SER A 83 -6.61 4.59 13.33
C SER A 83 -7.62 3.44 13.27
N ALA A 84 -8.92 3.74 13.20
CA ALA A 84 -9.96 2.73 13.03
C ALA A 84 -9.81 1.98 11.69
N ARG A 85 -9.60 2.69 10.58
CA ARG A 85 -9.38 2.07 9.26
C ARG A 85 -8.17 1.15 9.24
N ILE A 86 -7.09 1.55 9.91
CA ILE A 86 -5.88 0.72 10.05
C ILE A 86 -6.21 -0.59 10.78
N ARG A 87 -6.89 -0.52 11.93
CA ARG A 87 -7.28 -1.73 12.68
C ARG A 87 -8.15 -2.67 11.85
N THR A 88 -9.11 -2.13 11.09
CA THR A 88 -9.93 -2.94 10.18
C THR A 88 -9.09 -3.58 9.06
N ALA A 89 -8.16 -2.82 8.46
CA ALA A 89 -7.30 -3.36 7.42
C ALA A 89 -6.39 -4.49 7.93
N LEU A 90 -5.88 -4.39 9.17
CA LEU A 90 -5.08 -5.46 9.79
C LEU A 90 -5.85 -6.77 9.91
N ILE A 91 -7.16 -6.70 10.20
CA ILE A 91 -8.03 -7.88 10.21
C ILE A 91 -8.20 -8.41 8.78
N GLY A 92 -8.48 -7.53 7.81
CA GLY A 92 -8.69 -7.92 6.41
C GLY A 92 -7.45 -8.55 5.74
N PHE A 93 -6.24 -8.14 6.15
CA PHE A 93 -5.00 -8.75 5.66
C PHE A 93 -4.59 -10.03 6.40
N ARG A 94 -5.25 -10.44 7.49
CA ARG A 94 -4.91 -11.66 8.23
C ARG A 94 -4.82 -12.90 7.32
N PRO A 95 -5.79 -13.18 6.42
CA PRO A 95 -5.69 -14.35 5.54
C PRO A 95 -4.52 -14.29 4.55
N VAL A 96 -4.03 -13.09 4.23
CA VAL A 96 -2.86 -12.88 3.36
C VAL A 96 -1.57 -13.18 4.12
N VAL A 97 -1.50 -12.76 5.39
CA VAL A 97 -0.40 -13.10 6.30
C VAL A 97 -0.36 -14.61 6.56
N ASP A 98 -1.51 -15.24 6.80
CA ASP A 98 -1.60 -16.69 7.01
C ASP A 98 -1.15 -17.49 5.79
N ALA A 99 -1.22 -16.90 4.59
CA ALA A 99 -0.72 -17.48 3.33
C ALA A 99 0.78 -17.23 3.08
N GLY A 100 1.49 -16.59 4.01
CA GLY A 100 2.95 -16.38 3.96
C GLY A 100 3.41 -14.95 3.68
N ALA A 101 2.50 -13.96 3.66
CA ALA A 101 2.91 -12.56 3.52
C ALA A 101 3.51 -11.98 4.82
N GLU A 102 4.45 -11.07 4.68
CA GLU A 102 4.99 -10.28 5.79
C GLU A 102 4.17 -9.01 5.97
N LEU A 103 3.72 -8.73 7.20
CA LEU A 103 3.06 -7.47 7.55
C LEU A 103 3.82 -6.75 8.67
N ARG A 104 4.10 -5.46 8.44
CA ARG A 104 4.76 -4.57 9.41
C ARG A 104 4.01 -3.25 9.58
N LEU A 105 4.19 -2.64 10.74
CA LEU A 105 3.65 -1.35 11.14
C LEU A 105 4.74 -0.28 11.13
N HIS A 106 4.45 0.89 10.57
CA HIS A 106 5.35 2.05 10.55
C HIS A 106 4.70 3.28 11.19
N ASP A 107 5.50 4.12 11.82
CA ASP A 107 5.12 5.49 12.19
C ASP A 107 6.02 6.44 11.42
N THR A 108 5.66 6.69 10.16
CA THR A 108 6.47 7.50 9.24
C THR A 108 5.53 8.41 8.48
N VAL A 109 5.93 9.67 8.32
CA VAL A 109 5.24 10.61 7.44
C VAL A 109 5.27 10.09 6.00
N LEU A 110 4.10 9.85 5.41
CA LEU A 110 3.98 9.42 4.02
C LEU A 110 3.53 10.56 3.12
N TYR A 111 4.30 10.80 2.06
CA TYR A 111 3.94 11.69 0.94
C TYR A 111 3.18 10.96 -0.18
N ASN A 112 3.15 9.63 -0.13
CA ASN A 112 2.46 8.77 -1.08
C ASN A 112 2.24 7.38 -0.46
N SER A 113 1.28 6.65 -1.04
CA SER A 113 1.15 5.21 -0.89
C SER A 113 1.71 4.52 -2.14
N ILE A 114 2.33 3.35 -1.97
CA ILE A 114 2.98 2.60 -3.04
C ILE A 114 2.37 1.20 -3.11
N TYR A 115 2.02 0.78 -4.32
CA TYR A 115 1.53 -0.56 -4.61
C TYR A 115 2.35 -1.10 -5.78
N ARG A 116 3.17 -2.11 -5.53
CA ARG A 116 4.10 -2.69 -6.50
C ARG A 116 3.72 -4.13 -6.78
N ALA A 117 3.80 -4.52 -8.05
CA ALA A 117 3.93 -5.90 -8.49
C ALA A 117 5.12 -5.98 -9.47
N ASP A 118 6.20 -6.62 -9.04
CA ASP A 118 7.46 -6.73 -9.79
C ASP A 118 8.00 -5.39 -10.28
N ASP A 119 7.82 -5.09 -11.57
CA ASP A 119 8.31 -3.89 -12.25
C ASP A 119 7.22 -2.85 -12.48
N GLU A 120 5.97 -3.12 -12.07
CA GLU A 120 4.84 -2.19 -12.17
C GLU A 120 4.51 -1.59 -10.80
N LEU A 121 4.26 -0.28 -10.78
CA LEU A 121 3.93 0.48 -9.57
C LEU A 121 2.71 1.36 -9.82
N LEU A 122 1.76 1.31 -8.89
CA LEU A 122 0.77 2.37 -8.69
C LEU A 122 1.21 3.21 -7.49
N VAL A 123 1.45 4.49 -7.72
CA VAL A 123 1.84 5.45 -6.68
C VAL A 123 0.68 6.41 -6.47
N ASN A 124 0.01 6.29 -5.33
CA ASN A 124 -1.05 7.23 -4.95
C ASN A 124 -0.43 8.37 -4.14
N THR A 125 -0.36 9.55 -4.75
CA THR A 125 0.16 10.73 -4.06
C THR A 125 -0.73 11.12 -2.89
N HIS A 126 -0.16 11.70 -1.84
CA HIS A 126 -0.94 12.30 -0.77
C HIS A 126 -0.99 13.81 -0.98
N ILE A 127 -2.20 14.34 -1.09
CA ILE A 127 -2.45 15.78 -1.16
C ILE A 127 -2.88 16.23 0.23
N TYR A 128 -2.25 17.28 0.75
CA TYR A 128 -2.55 17.82 2.07
C TYR A 128 -4.03 18.17 2.20
N GLY A 129 -4.66 17.78 3.31
CA GLY A 129 -6.08 17.99 3.57
C GLY A 129 -7.06 17.19 2.71
N HIS A 130 -6.60 16.36 1.78
CA HIS A 130 -7.46 15.59 0.88
C HIS A 130 -7.41 14.10 1.20
N PRO A 131 -8.57 13.40 1.19
CA PRO A 131 -8.61 11.96 1.28
C PRO A 131 -7.81 11.30 0.15
N ALA A 132 -7.12 10.20 0.45
CA ALA A 132 -6.32 9.48 -0.54
C ALA A 132 -7.14 9.01 -1.77
N SER A 133 -8.45 8.79 -1.63
CA SER A 133 -9.36 8.47 -2.74
C SER A 133 -9.44 9.57 -3.81
N HIS A 134 -9.24 10.83 -3.43
CA HIS A 134 -9.33 12.01 -4.30
C HIS A 134 -7.97 12.44 -4.86
N ALA A 135 -6.88 11.83 -4.38
CA ALA A 135 -5.53 12.18 -4.80
C ALA A 135 -5.09 11.39 -6.04
N PRO A 136 -4.25 11.96 -6.91
CA PRO A 136 -3.86 11.31 -8.16
C PRO A 136 -3.04 10.04 -7.95
N VAL A 137 -3.11 9.16 -8.95
CA VAL A 137 -2.33 7.92 -9.01
C VAL A 137 -1.49 7.89 -10.27
N PHE A 138 -0.19 7.63 -10.11
CA PHE A 138 0.73 7.40 -11.20
C PHE A 138 0.94 5.91 -11.40
N HIS A 139 0.70 5.42 -12.62
CA HIS A 139 1.10 4.08 -13.02
C HIS A 139 2.46 4.14 -13.69
N LEU A 140 3.48 3.68 -12.97
CA LEU A 140 4.88 3.67 -13.39
C LEU A 140 5.33 2.24 -13.69
N ARG A 141 6.31 2.14 -14.59
CA ARG A 141 7.01 0.88 -14.86
C ARG A 141 8.51 1.10 -14.68
N ARG A 142 9.14 0.26 -13.86
CA ARG A 142 10.59 0.20 -13.72
C ARG A 142 11.19 -0.42 -14.98
N ARG A 143 12.18 0.25 -15.57
CA ARG A 143 12.89 -0.23 -16.77
C ARG A 143 14.39 -0.43 -16.54
N SER A 144 14.93 0.17 -15.49
CA SER A 144 16.34 0.10 -15.13
C SER A 144 16.51 0.20 -13.62
N GLY A 145 17.76 0.10 -13.15
CA GLY A 145 18.11 0.33 -11.75
C GLY A 145 17.86 1.77 -11.27
N GLU A 146 17.71 2.73 -12.18
CA GLU A 146 17.62 4.15 -11.88
C GLU A 146 16.30 4.78 -12.38
N GLY A 147 16.02 5.99 -11.91
CA GLY A 147 14.86 6.78 -12.33
C GLY A 147 13.69 6.76 -11.35
N ILE A 148 12.57 7.32 -11.78
CA ILE A 148 11.44 7.68 -10.91
C ILE A 148 10.89 6.47 -10.13
N ALA A 149 10.71 5.33 -10.80
CA ALA A 149 10.21 4.11 -10.14
C ALA A 149 11.18 3.61 -9.06
N SER A 150 12.49 3.62 -9.34
CA SER A 150 13.50 3.20 -8.36
C SER A 150 13.50 4.09 -7.12
N THR A 151 13.33 5.41 -7.27
CA THR A 151 13.25 6.33 -6.12
C THR A 151 12.08 5.99 -5.18
N TYR A 152 10.91 5.63 -5.72
CA TYR A 152 9.79 5.16 -4.91
C TYR A 152 10.09 3.83 -4.23
N LEU A 153 10.74 2.89 -4.92
CA LEU A 153 11.14 1.61 -4.32
C LEU A 153 12.17 1.78 -3.21
N ASP A 154 13.16 2.65 -3.38
CA ASP A 154 14.13 2.97 -2.33
C ASP A 154 13.46 3.59 -1.11
N SER A 155 12.45 4.45 -1.33
CA SER A 155 11.61 4.98 -0.25
C SER A 155 10.84 3.87 0.46
N PHE A 156 10.27 2.91 -0.28
CA PHE A 156 9.60 1.74 0.30
C PHE A 156 10.56 0.95 1.20
N GLU A 157 11.76 0.64 0.73
CA GLU A 157 12.75 -0.11 1.53
C GLU A 157 13.16 0.61 2.81
N ARG A 158 13.31 1.94 2.77
CA ARG A 158 13.63 2.74 3.96
C ARG A 158 12.51 2.66 5.00
N VAL A 159 11.25 2.79 4.57
CA VAL A 159 10.12 2.64 5.49
C VAL A 159 10.06 1.22 6.02
N TRP A 160 10.16 0.21 5.15
CA TRP A 160 10.13 -1.21 5.52
C TRP A 160 11.19 -1.59 6.58
N ALA A 161 12.40 -1.06 6.45
CA ALA A 161 13.48 -1.26 7.41
C ALA A 161 13.21 -0.59 8.77
N ALA A 162 12.48 0.53 8.77
CA ALA A 162 12.07 1.23 9.99
C ALA A 162 10.82 0.63 10.64
N SER A 163 10.02 -0.15 9.91
CA SER A 163 8.79 -0.79 10.42
C SER A 163 9.06 -1.92 11.42
N ARG A 164 8.03 -2.30 12.18
CA ARG A 164 8.04 -3.41 13.16
C ARG A 164 6.93 -4.41 12.88
N GLU A 165 7.07 -5.66 13.31
CA GLU A 165 6.03 -6.66 13.13
C GLU A 165 4.75 -6.28 13.90
N ALA A 166 3.59 -6.62 13.33
CA ALA A 166 2.32 -6.39 14.01
C ALA A 166 2.16 -7.39 15.17
N GLY A 167 2.51 -6.97 16.39
CA GLY A 167 2.43 -7.78 17.60
C GLY A 167 3.67 -7.79 18.49
N SER A 168 4.72 -7.02 18.15
CA SER A 168 5.87 -6.74 19.02
C SER A 168 5.62 -5.59 19.99
#